data_AF-A0A924TZR1-F1
#
_entry.id   AF-A0A924TZR1-F1
#
_cell.length_a   1.000
_cell.length_b   1.000
_cell.length_c   1.000
_cell.angle_alpha   90.00
_cell.angle_beta   90.00
_cell.angle_gamma   90.00
#
_symmetry.space_group_name_H-M   'P 1'
#
loop_
_entity.id
_entity.type
_entity.pdbx_description
1 polymer ?
#
loop_
_entity_poly.entity_id
_entity_poly.type
_entity_poly.pdbx_seq_one_letter_code
_entity_poly.pdbx_strand_id
1 'polypeptide(L)'
;MNSTEPAKLVAVRDFFDAELMPLAARLKAAGRPMFATVADDAPTSYFNLRARTVMRRDDFILKGVESPAAFAQALRDHWQRSPFPEMTGLGASLGMLAELMRGEPEKHDEVSPFMYVMF
;
A
#
# COMPACT_ATOMS: atom_id res chain seq x y z
N MET A 1 -8.77 18.64 -12.92
CA MET A 1 -9.21 17.25 -13.11
C MET A 1 -8.03 16.46 -13.65
N ASN A 2 -7.21 15.86 -12.79
CA ASN A 2 -6.07 15.03 -13.21
C ASN A 2 -6.56 13.61 -13.47
N SER A 3 -7.04 13.40 -14.70
CA SER A 3 -7.16 12.05 -15.27
C SER A 3 -5.73 11.54 -15.43
N THR A 4 -5.38 10.48 -14.70
CA THR A 4 -4.04 9.91 -14.54
C THR A 4 -3.22 10.01 -15.82
N GLU A 5 -2.07 10.70 -15.77
CA GLU A 5 -1.21 10.89 -16.93
C GLU A 5 -0.93 9.54 -17.61
N PRO A 6 -1.07 9.42 -18.94
CA PRO A 6 -0.98 8.14 -19.63
C PRO A 6 0.35 7.41 -19.37
N ALA A 7 1.44 8.15 -19.17
CA ALA A 7 2.74 7.59 -18.81
C ALA A 7 2.74 6.90 -17.43
N LYS A 8 2.02 7.45 -16.45
CA LYS A 8 1.90 6.87 -15.11
C LYS A 8 1.13 5.55 -15.14
N LEU A 9 0.06 5.49 -15.93
CA LEU A 9 -0.71 4.26 -16.13
C LEU A 9 0.11 3.16 -16.81
N VAL A 10 0.91 3.52 -17.82
CA VAL A 10 1.81 2.56 -18.50
C VAL A 10 2.83 2.00 -17.52
N ALA A 11 3.50 2.84 -16.72
CA ALA A 11 4.49 2.39 -15.74
C ALA A 11 3.89 1.43 -14.69
N VAL A 12 2.67 1.70 -14.22
CA VAL A 12 1.96 0.80 -13.30
C VAL A 12 1.64 -0.54 -13.96
N ARG A 13 1.19 -0.52 -15.23
CA ARG A 13 0.91 -1.75 -15.98
C ARG A 13 2.18 -2.57 -16.20
N ASP A 14 3.27 -1.93 -16.57
CA ASP A 14 4.55 -2.59 -16.81
C ASP A 14 5.08 -3.25 -15.54
N PHE A 15 4.98 -2.58 -14.38
CA PHE A 15 5.31 -3.19 -13.09
C PHE A 15 4.44 -4.42 -12.80
N PHE A 16 3.14 -4.33 -13.07
CA PHE A 16 2.21 -5.44 -12.86
C PHE A 16 2.57 -6.65 -13.72
N ASP A 17 2.78 -6.44 -15.02
CA ASP A 17 3.04 -7.49 -16.00
C ASP A 17 4.45 -8.09 -15.84
N ALA A 18 5.47 -7.26 -15.57
CA ALA A 18 6.86 -7.68 -15.54
C ALA A 18 7.32 -8.26 -14.19
N GLU A 19 6.74 -7.81 -13.07
CA GLU A 19 7.21 -8.19 -11.74
C GLU A 19 6.14 -8.90 -10.92
N LEU A 20 4.96 -8.28 -10.77
CA LEU A 20 3.95 -8.77 -9.84
C LEU A 20 3.31 -10.08 -10.31
N MET A 21 2.93 -10.17 -11.59
CA MET A 21 2.30 -11.36 -12.15
C MET A 21 3.23 -12.59 -12.16
N PRO A 22 4.50 -12.48 -12.59
CA PRO A 22 5.45 -13.59 -12.49
C PRO A 22 5.68 -14.05 -11.04
N LEU A 23 5.78 -13.11 -10.09
CA LEU A 23 5.94 -13.44 -8.68
C LEU A 23 4.72 -14.18 -8.12
N ALA A 24 3.52 -13.70 -8.43
CA ALA A 24 2.28 -14.34 -8.02
C ALA A 24 2.14 -15.76 -8.60
N ALA A 25 2.49 -15.94 -9.88
CA ALA A 25 2.49 -17.25 -10.52
C ALA A 25 3.47 -18.22 -9.84
N ARG A 26 4.68 -17.76 -9.52
CA ARG A 26 5.68 -18.55 -8.78
C ARG A 26 5.20 -18.96 -7.39
N LEU A 27 4.62 -18.02 -6.64
CA LEU A 27 4.12 -18.30 -5.29
C LEU A 27 2.93 -19.26 -5.31
N LYS A 28 2.04 -19.13 -6.30
CA LYS A 28 0.96 -20.09 -6.54
C LYS A 28 1.51 -21.49 -6.86
N ALA A 29 2.49 -21.59 -7.74
CA ALA A 29 3.13 -22.86 -8.09
C ALA A 29 3.85 -23.51 -6.89
N ALA A 30 4.38 -22.70 -5.98
CA ALA A 30 4.99 -23.15 -4.73
C ALA A 30 3.98 -23.47 -3.61
N GLY A 31 2.67 -23.48 -3.89
CA GLY A 31 1.62 -23.77 -2.90
C GLY A 31 1.46 -22.69 -1.83
N ARG A 32 1.95 -21.47 -2.08
CA ARG A 32 1.88 -20.33 -1.15
C ARG A 32 1.09 -19.17 -1.78
N PRO A 33 -0.22 -19.34 -2.03
CA PRO A 33 -1.03 -18.24 -2.56
C PRO A 33 -1.03 -17.06 -1.57
N MET A 34 -0.76 -15.85 -2.06
CA MET A 34 -0.76 -14.64 -1.21
C MET A 34 -2.13 -14.35 -0.58
N PHE A 35 -3.19 -14.75 -1.27
CA PHE A 35 -4.57 -14.61 -0.81
C PHE A 35 -5.21 -16.00 -0.79
N ALA A 36 -5.84 -16.34 0.32
CA ALA A 36 -6.68 -17.54 0.39
C ALA A 36 -7.83 -17.37 -0.62
N THR A 37 -7.81 -18.17 -1.69
CA THR A 37 -8.90 -18.22 -2.68
C THR A 37 -9.98 -19.23 -2.31
N VAL A 38 -9.77 -19.95 -1.20
CA VAL A 38 -10.70 -20.91 -0.65
C VAL A 38 -11.56 -20.19 0.38
N ALA A 39 -12.82 -20.61 0.53
CA ALA A 39 -13.64 -20.19 1.64
C ALA A 39 -12.89 -20.50 2.94
N ASP A 40 -12.80 -19.51 3.82
CA ASP A 40 -12.37 -19.75 5.19
C ASP A 40 -13.60 -20.27 5.94
N ASP A 41 -13.58 -21.54 6.30
CA ASP A 41 -14.68 -22.19 7.02
C ASP A 41 -14.62 -21.90 8.54
N ALA A 42 -13.56 -21.22 9.01
CA ALA A 42 -13.33 -20.95 10.42
C ALA A 42 -14.26 -19.91 11.07
N PRO A 43 -14.69 -18.82 10.40
CA PRO A 43 -15.56 -17.83 11.02
C PRO A 43 -17.02 -18.30 10.98
N THR A 44 -17.54 -18.68 12.15
CA THR A 44 -18.97 -18.98 12.37
C THR A 44 -19.87 -17.74 12.27
N SER A 45 -19.28 -16.54 12.15
CA SER A 45 -19.97 -15.27 12.04
C SER A 45 -19.11 -14.27 11.28
N TYR A 46 -19.73 -13.47 10.41
CA TYR A 46 -19.11 -12.29 9.78
C TYR A 46 -18.87 -11.15 10.78
N PHE A 47 -19.43 -11.26 12.00
CA PHE A 47 -19.36 -10.25 13.03
C PHE A 47 -18.06 -10.40 13.82
N ASN A 48 -17.09 -9.55 13.51
CA ASN A 48 -15.81 -9.52 14.22
C ASN A 48 -15.87 -8.46 15.33
N LEU A 49 -15.83 -8.89 16.59
CA LEU A 49 -15.75 -7.97 17.72
C LEU A 49 -14.40 -7.25 17.69
N ARG A 50 -14.41 -5.91 17.61
CA ARG A 50 -13.18 -5.13 17.63
C ARG A 50 -12.41 -5.40 18.94
N ALA A 51 -11.19 -5.92 18.82
CA ALA A 51 -10.30 -6.13 19.96
C ALA A 51 -9.86 -4.82 20.65
N ARG A 52 -9.97 -3.67 19.96
CA ARG A 52 -9.70 -2.34 20.50
C ARG A 52 -10.88 -1.41 20.25
N THR A 53 -11.38 -0.80 21.31
CA THR A 53 -12.49 0.16 21.28
C THR A 53 -12.03 1.62 21.35
N VAL A 54 -10.74 1.87 21.62
CA VAL A 54 -10.16 3.20 21.77
C VAL A 54 -9.00 3.37 20.78
N MET A 55 -9.07 4.42 19.97
CA MET A 55 -7.99 4.82 19.08
C MET A 55 -6.98 5.70 19.83
N ARG A 56 -5.69 5.49 19.60
CA ARG A 56 -4.60 6.33 20.12
C ARG A 56 -4.17 7.33 19.06
N ARG A 57 -3.56 8.44 19.46
CA ARG A 57 -3.01 9.46 18.54
C ARG A 57 -2.13 8.82 17.45
N ASP A 58 -1.31 7.85 17.82
CA ASP A 58 -0.40 7.16 16.91
C ASP A 58 -1.12 6.34 15.82
N ASP A 59 -2.37 5.94 16.05
CA ASP A 59 -3.19 5.26 15.05
C ASP A 59 -3.64 6.21 13.91
N PHE A 60 -3.58 7.53 14.16
CA PHE A 60 -3.88 8.58 13.18
C PHE A 60 -2.64 9.19 12.54
N ILE A 61 -1.45 8.83 13.02
CA ILE A 61 -0.21 9.24 12.38
C ILE A 61 -0.05 8.36 11.14
N LEU A 62 -0.37 8.92 9.97
CA LEU A 62 0.15 8.39 8.72
C LEU A 62 1.66 8.29 8.90
N LYS A 63 2.20 7.06 8.89
CA LYS A 63 3.65 6.83 8.79
C LYS A 63 4.08 7.24 7.40
N GLY A 64 4.07 8.55 7.17
CA GLY A 64 4.66 9.18 6.02
C GLY A 64 6.14 8.86 6.04
N VAL A 65 6.62 8.32 4.94
CA VAL A 65 8.04 8.14 4.69
C VAL A 65 8.53 9.40 4.02
N GLU A 66 9.67 9.90 4.47
CA GLU A 66 10.20 11.21 4.07
C GLU A 66 10.59 11.29 2.58
N SER A 67 10.79 10.12 1.95
CA SER A 67 11.14 10.01 0.54
C SER A 67 10.70 8.65 -0.04
N PRO A 68 10.60 8.54 -1.38
CA PRO A 68 10.40 7.24 -2.05
C PRO A 68 11.53 6.23 -1.80
N ALA A 69 12.75 6.69 -1.52
CA ALA A 69 13.83 5.81 -1.08
C ALA A 69 13.56 5.24 0.33
N ALA A 70 13.11 6.08 1.27
CA ALA A 70 12.69 5.64 2.59
C ALA A 70 11.47 4.70 2.52
N PHE A 71 10.56 4.94 1.57
CA PHE A 71 9.45 4.04 1.26
C PHE A 71 9.92 2.64 0.84
N ALA A 72 10.81 2.57 -0.16
CA ALA A 72 11.36 1.33 -0.67
C ALA A 72 12.05 0.51 0.43
N GLN A 73 12.81 1.20 1.28
CA GLN A 73 13.51 0.57 2.41
C GLN A 73 12.51 0.07 3.47
N ALA A 74 11.49 0.86 3.82
CA ALA A 74 10.46 0.44 4.76
C ALA A 74 9.67 -0.79 4.26
N LEU A 75 9.35 -0.86 2.96
CA LEU A 75 8.71 -2.04 2.35
C LEU A 75 9.58 -3.28 2.45
N ARG A 76 10.88 -3.16 2.13
CA ARG A 76 11.85 -4.25 2.29
C ARG A 76 11.88 -4.76 3.73
N ASP A 77 12.02 -3.87 4.70
CA ASP A 77 12.11 -4.23 6.13
C ASP A 77 10.81 -4.83 6.66
N HIS A 78 9.67 -4.42 6.11
CA HIS A 78 8.37 -5.01 6.42
C HIS A 78 8.30 -6.45 5.89
N TRP A 79 8.62 -6.65 4.61
CA TRP A 79 8.47 -7.97 4.00
C TRP A 79 9.49 -8.99 4.48
N GLN A 80 10.70 -8.57 4.86
CA GLN A 80 11.66 -9.44 5.55
C GLN A 80 11.13 -10.04 6.85
N ARG A 81 10.25 -9.32 7.55
CA ARG A 81 9.62 -9.77 8.80
C ARG A 81 8.25 -10.41 8.58
N SER A 82 7.78 -10.46 7.33
CA SER A 82 6.50 -11.03 6.96
C SER A 82 6.63 -12.51 6.57
N PRO A 83 5.51 -13.25 6.47
CA PRO A 83 5.49 -14.58 5.86
C PRO A 83 5.84 -14.61 4.36
N PHE A 84 6.11 -13.47 3.72
CA PHE A 84 6.35 -13.33 2.29
C PHE A 84 7.66 -12.56 2.00
N PRO A 85 8.84 -13.10 2.40
CA PRO A 85 10.12 -12.46 2.13
C PRO A 85 10.43 -12.32 0.63
N GLU A 86 9.78 -13.10 -0.23
CA GLU A 86 9.92 -13.01 -1.69
C GLU A 86 9.51 -11.64 -2.25
N MET A 87 8.67 -10.90 -1.51
CA MET A 87 8.20 -9.56 -1.88
C MET A 87 9.28 -8.49 -1.74
N THR A 88 10.35 -8.77 -0.99
CA THR A 88 11.43 -7.80 -0.73
C THR A 88 12.06 -7.26 -2.02
N GLY A 89 12.09 -8.04 -3.09
CA GLY A 89 12.59 -7.64 -4.40
C GLY A 89 11.79 -6.50 -5.04
N LEU A 90 10.49 -6.39 -4.74
CA LEU A 90 9.61 -5.36 -5.31
C LEU A 90 9.84 -3.97 -4.72
N GLY A 91 10.53 -3.86 -3.58
CA GLY A 91 10.66 -2.60 -2.83
C GLY A 91 11.29 -1.49 -3.68
N ALA A 92 12.30 -1.81 -4.49
CA ALA A 92 12.97 -0.84 -5.35
C ALA A 92 12.02 -0.29 -6.44
N SER A 93 11.34 -1.18 -7.16
CA SER A 93 10.39 -0.81 -8.22
C SER A 93 9.19 -0.04 -7.70
N LEU A 94 8.71 -0.37 -6.50
CA LEU A 94 7.67 0.40 -5.83
C LEU A 94 8.15 1.78 -5.34
N GLY A 95 9.43 1.90 -4.96
CA GLY A 95 10.06 3.20 -4.72
C GLY A 95 10.10 4.07 -5.98
N MET A 96 10.49 3.50 -7.11
CA MET A 96 10.49 4.21 -8.40
C MET A 96 9.08 4.63 -8.82
N LEU A 97 8.09 3.74 -8.66
CA LEU A 97 6.69 4.07 -8.91
C LEU A 97 6.21 5.18 -7.97
N ALA A 98 6.56 5.15 -6.68
CA ALA A 98 6.18 6.19 -5.74
C ALA A 98 6.76 7.56 -6.13
N GLU A 99 8.01 7.61 -6.62
CA GLU A 99 8.61 8.84 -7.17
C GLU A 99 7.86 9.31 -8.42
N LEU A 100 7.58 8.41 -9.36
CA LEU A 100 6.84 8.75 -10.58
C LEU A 100 5.41 9.22 -10.30
N MET A 101 4.75 8.62 -9.29
CA MET A 101 3.39 8.99 -8.89
C MET A 101 3.33 10.27 -8.07
N ARG A 102 4.46 10.73 -7.51
CA ARG A 102 4.52 11.97 -6.74
C ARG A 102 4.00 13.11 -7.62
N GLY A 103 2.86 13.66 -7.23
CA GLY A 103 2.33 14.88 -7.84
C GLY A 103 3.13 16.09 -7.36
N GLU A 104 3.04 17.18 -8.11
CA GLU A 104 3.33 18.50 -7.54
C GLU A 104 2.47 18.65 -6.27
N PRO A 105 3.03 19.12 -5.15
CA PRO A 105 2.22 19.42 -3.99
C PRO A 105 1.14 20.42 -4.44
N GLU A 106 -0.13 20.04 -4.30
CA GLU A 106 -1.23 20.98 -4.48
C GLU A 106 -0.92 22.16 -3.57
N LYS A 107 -0.67 23.34 -4.15
CA LYS A 107 -0.76 24.59 -3.41
C LYS A 107 -2.17 24.59 -2.84
N HIS A 108 -2.28 24.43 -1.52
CA HIS A 108 -3.51 24.71 -0.80
C HIS A 108 -3.79 26.22 -0.94
N ASP A 109 -4.35 26.61 -2.08
CA ASP A 109 -5.04 27.88 -2.20
C ASP A 109 -6.30 27.75 -1.32
N GLU A 110 -6.28 28.53 -0.25
CA GLU A 110 -7.35 28.78 0.72
C GLU A 110 -7.92 27.56 1.45
N VAL A 111 -7.37 27.33 2.65
CA VAL A 111 -8.14 26.71 3.74
C VAL A 111 -9.36 27.62 3.98
N SER A 112 -10.54 27.17 3.54
CA SER A 112 -11.79 27.91 3.78
C SER A 112 -11.96 28.16 5.29
N PRO A 113 -12.15 29.42 5.74
CA PRO A 113 -12.11 29.81 7.14
C PRO A 113 -13.32 29.32 7.98
N PHE A 114 -14.10 28.36 7.49
CA PHE A 114 -15.40 27.99 8.07
C PHE A 114 -15.42 26.65 8.83
N MET A 115 -14.29 26.01 9.13
CA MET A 115 -14.30 24.92 10.12
C MET A 115 -14.35 25.47 11.56
N TYR A 116 -15.58 25.69 12.04
CA TYR A 116 -15.86 25.75 13.48
C TYR A 116 -15.97 24.31 14.02
N VAL A 117 -15.01 23.90 14.84
CA VAL A 117 -15.18 22.75 15.73
C VAL A 117 -15.88 23.27 16.99
N MET A 118 -17.12 22.83 17.24
CA MET A 118 -17.73 22.96 18.57
C MET A 118 -17.37 21.70 19.37
N PHE A 119 -16.83 21.92 20.57
CA PHE A 119 -16.54 20.90 21.58
C PHE A 119 -17.81 20.32 22.20
#